data_AF-A0A2A9LM13-F1
#
_entry.id   AF-A0A2A9LM13-F1
#
_cell.length_a   1.000
_cell.length_b   1.000
_cell.length_c   1.000
_cell.angle_alpha   90.00
_cell.angle_beta   90.00
_cell.angle_gamma   90.00
#
_symmetry.space_group_name_H-M   'P 1'
#
loop_
_entity.id
_entity.type
_entity.pdbx_description
1 polymer ?
#
loop_
_entity_poly.entity_id
_entity_poly.type
_entity_poly.pdbx_seq_one_letter_code
_entity_poly.pdbx_strand_id
1 'polypeptide(L)'
;MSMHLYRGFEIYPLIYPHVPSQHGNPHNYENGFDAAVKICLRGTADTLTRSETFRLLDNAPFISAGDARRASLRYAEEIIDGKQPLFVDTH
;
A
#
# COMPACT_ATOMS: atom_id res chain seq x y z
N MET A 1 4.70 -6.92 -10.51
CA MET A 1 4.04 -5.85 -9.72
C MET A 1 4.23 -4.54 -10.47
N SER A 2 3.17 -3.80 -10.81
CA SER A 2 3.34 -2.50 -11.48
C SER A 2 3.58 -1.43 -10.42
N MET A 3 4.74 -0.79 -10.49
CA MET A 3 5.11 0.41 -9.74
C MET A 3 4.37 1.62 -10.34
N HIS A 4 3.87 2.53 -9.50
CA HIS A 4 3.28 3.79 -9.92
C HIS A 4 4.17 4.96 -9.46
N LEU A 5 4.40 5.97 -10.30
CA LEU A 5 5.22 7.13 -9.94
C LEU A 5 4.32 8.36 -9.75
N TYR A 6 4.39 8.99 -8.58
CA TYR A 6 3.59 10.17 -8.25
C TYR A 6 4.46 11.20 -7.51
N ARG A 7 4.55 12.42 -8.05
CA ARG A 7 5.32 13.55 -7.47
C ARG A 7 6.76 13.21 -7.04
N GLY A 8 7.43 12.31 -7.77
CA GLY A 8 8.80 11.88 -7.45
C GLY A 8 8.90 10.73 -6.44
N PHE A 9 7.78 10.19 -5.98
CA PHE A 9 7.71 8.99 -5.15
C PHE A 9 7.31 7.77 -5.97
N GLU A 10 7.94 6.64 -5.71
CA GLU A 10 7.52 5.35 -6.22
C GLU A 10 6.50 4.73 -5.25
N ILE A 11 5.36 4.30 -5.78
CA ILE A 11 4.25 3.73 -5.05
C ILE A 11 4.11 2.26 -5.45
N TYR A 12 4.16 1.40 -4.44
CA TYR A 12 4.07 -0.05 -4.57
C TYR A 12 2.83 -0.56 -3.84
N PRO A 13 1.73 -0.86 -4.55
CA PRO A 13 0.54 -1.43 -3.93
C PRO A 13 0.79 -2.89 -3.50
N LEU A 14 0.47 -3.21 -2.24
CA LEU A 14 0.66 -4.52 -1.62
C LEU A 14 -0.72 -5.09 -1.26
N ILE A 15 -1.20 -6.03 -2.05
CA ILE A 15 -2.54 -6.62 -1.89
C ILE A 15 -2.40 -8.05 -1.41
N TYR A 16 -3.11 -8.40 -0.34
CA TYR A 16 -3.04 -9.72 0.28
C TYR A 16 -4.43 -10.17 0.76
N PRO A 17 -4.68 -11.49 0.85
CA PRO A 17 -5.93 -12.00 1.42
C PRO A 17 -6.11 -11.50 2.86
N HIS A 18 -7.34 -11.10 3.22
CA HIS A 18 -7.65 -10.60 4.56
C HIS A 18 -7.39 -11.65 5.65
N VAL A 19 -7.78 -12.90 5.37
CA VAL A 19 -7.49 -14.04 6.23
C VAL A 19 -6.35 -14.84 5.58
N PRO A 20 -5.25 -15.12 6.29
CA PRO A 20 -4.21 -16.00 5.76
C PRO A 20 -4.78 -17.41 5.56
N SER A 21 -4.40 -18.07 4.46
CA SER A 21 -4.83 -19.44 4.18
C SER A 21 -4.44 -20.37 5.33
N GLN A 22 -5.42 -20.90 6.05
CA GLN A 22 -5.18 -21.96 7.03
C GLN A 22 -5.13 -23.31 6.28
N HIS A 23 -4.12 -24.13 6.59
CA HIS A 23 -4.01 -25.52 6.11
C HIS A 23 -3.80 -25.76 4.61
N GLY A 24 -3.05 -24.90 3.92
CA GLY A 24 -2.56 -25.23 2.56
C GLY A 24 -3.62 -25.17 1.46
N ASN A 25 -4.81 -24.64 1.73
CA ASN A 25 -5.74 -24.25 0.67
C ASN A 25 -5.43 -22.82 0.23
N PRO A 26 -4.88 -22.60 -0.98
CA PRO A 26 -4.20 -21.35 -1.30
C PRO A 26 -5.13 -20.13 -1.42
N HIS A 27 -6.46 -20.31 -1.50
CA HIS A 27 -7.37 -19.25 -1.93
C HIS A 27 -8.64 -19.20 -1.06
N ASN A 28 -8.62 -18.39 0.00
CA ASN A 28 -9.81 -17.99 0.75
C ASN A 28 -10.21 -16.54 0.37
N TYR A 29 -10.46 -16.31 -0.92
CA TYR A 29 -10.91 -15.00 -1.43
C TYR A 29 -12.31 -14.61 -0.95
N GLU A 30 -13.05 -15.55 -0.36
CA GLU A 30 -14.36 -15.33 0.29
C GLU A 30 -14.31 -14.26 1.39
N ASN A 31 -13.15 -14.13 2.05
CA ASN A 31 -12.97 -13.19 3.17
C ASN A 31 -12.47 -11.80 2.71
N GLY A 32 -12.33 -11.59 1.40
CA GLY A 32 -11.84 -10.34 0.82
C GLY A 32 -10.33 -10.15 0.93
N PHE A 33 -9.90 -8.93 0.62
CA PHE A 33 -8.50 -8.53 0.53
C PHE A 33 -8.23 -7.35 1.43
N ASP A 34 -7.06 -7.36 2.06
CA ASP A 34 -6.49 -6.17 2.69
C ASP A 34 -5.48 -5.52 1.74
N ALA A 35 -5.25 -4.24 1.98
CA ALA A 35 -4.30 -3.45 1.22
C ALA A 35 -3.27 -2.79 2.14
N ALA A 36 -2.05 -2.71 1.64
CA ALA A 36 -1.04 -1.80 2.12
C ALA A 36 -0.38 -1.14 0.91
N VAL A 37 0.36 -0.07 1.15
CA VAL A 37 1.12 0.62 0.13
C VAL A 37 2.48 1.00 0.67
N LYS A 38 3.53 0.65 -0.09
CA LYS A 38 4.88 1.12 0.20
C LYS A 38 5.18 2.33 -0.68
N ILE A 39 5.55 3.44 -0.05
CA ILE A 39 5.94 4.68 -0.70
C ILE A 39 7.45 4.81 -0.55
N CYS A 40 8.14 5.04 -1.66
CA CYS A 40 9.59 5.17 -1.72
C CYS A 40 9.95 6.54 -2.29
N LEU A 41 10.81 7.28 -1.60
CA LEU A 41 11.47 8.46 -2.14
C LEU A 41 12.81 8.03 -2.74
N ARG A 42 12.99 8.23 -4.04
CA ARG A 42 14.28 8.06 -4.73
C ARG A 42 15.08 9.34 -4.59
N GLY A 43 16.34 9.20 -4.19
CA GLY A 43 17.29 10.31 -4.13
C GLY A 43 17.86 10.63 -5.51
N THR A 44 18.66 11.69 -5.58
CA THR A 44 19.34 12.16 -6.81
C THR A 44 20.33 11.16 -7.42
N ALA A 45 20.65 10.06 -6.74
CA ALA A 45 21.60 9.05 -7.20
C ALA A 45 20.97 7.65 -7.38
N ASP A 46 19.66 7.57 -7.58
CA ASP A 46 18.90 6.30 -7.66
C ASP A 46 18.96 5.44 -6.38
N THR A 47 19.50 5.99 -5.30
CA THR A 47 19.49 5.40 -3.97
C THR A 47 18.13 5.65 -3.32
N LEU A 48 17.54 4.58 -2.76
CA LEU A 48 16.34 4.69 -1.94
C LEU A 48 16.66 5.58 -0.74
N THR A 49 16.11 6.80 -0.72
CA THR A 49 16.41 7.80 0.32
C THR A 49 15.56 7.57 1.56
N ARG A 50 14.29 7.19 1.36
CA ARG A 50 13.37 6.83 2.44
C ARG A 50 12.26 5.94 1.89
N SER A 51 11.81 4.95 2.64
CA SER A 51 10.59 4.24 2.31
C SER A 51 9.76 3.96 3.55
N GLU A 52 8.46 4.06 3.41
CA GLU A 52 7.52 3.76 4.47
C GLU A 52 6.36 2.94 3.91
N THR A 53 5.85 2.03 4.74
CA THR A 53 4.74 1.15 4.35
C THR A 53 3.54 1.48 5.20
N PHE A 54 2.45 1.85 4.56
CA PHE A 54 1.22 2.21 5.21
C PHE A 54 0.17 1.15 4.94
N ARG A 55 -0.40 0.59 6.01
CA ARG A 55 -1.55 -0.30 5.89
C ARG A 55 -2.82 0.53 5.73
N LEU A 56 -3.69 0.14 4.80
CA LEU A 56 -5.01 0.73 4.68
C LEU A 56 -5.87 0.09 5.78
N LEU A 57 -6.18 0.88 6.82
CA LEU A 57 -7.10 0.52 7.88
C LEU A 57 -8.50 0.92 7.42
N ASP A 58 -9.12 0.09 6.59
CA ASP A 58 -10.53 0.25 6.22
C ASP A 58 -11.42 -0.53 7.23
N ASN A 59 -12.68 -0.14 7.35
CA ASN A 59 -13.62 -0.75 8.30
C ASN A 59 -14.02 -2.17 7.88
N ALA A 60 -13.81 -2.52 6.60
CA ALA A 60 -14.09 -3.83 6.04
C ALA A 60 -13.04 -4.21 4.97
N PRO A 61 -12.81 -5.52 4.75
CA PRO A 61 -11.95 -5.99 3.66
C PRO A 61 -12.51 -5.59 2.29
N PHE A 62 -11.61 -5.40 1.33
CA PHE A 62 -11.99 -5.14 -0.06
C PHE A 62 -12.55 -6.41 -0.71
N ILE A 63 -13.64 -6.26 -1.45
CA ILE A 63 -14.31 -7.38 -2.16
C ILE A 63 -13.40 -7.95 -3.27
N SER A 64 -12.57 -7.12 -3.89
CA SER A 64 -11.63 -7.56 -4.92
C SER A 64 -10.23 -6.97 -4.76
N ALA A 65 -9.23 -7.70 -5.25
CA ALA A 65 -7.86 -7.22 -5.31
C ALA A 65 -7.71 -5.95 -6.18
N GLY A 66 -8.58 -5.78 -7.18
CA GLY A 66 -8.63 -4.58 -8.01
C GLY A 66 -9.08 -3.35 -7.23
N ASP A 67 -10.08 -3.50 -6.35
CA ASP A 67 -10.56 -2.41 -5.49
C ASP A 67 -9.53 -2.05 -4.44
N ALA A 68 -8.95 -3.06 -3.79
CA ALA A 68 -7.85 -2.93 -2.84
C ALA A 68 -6.67 -2.16 -3.45
N ARG A 69 -6.33 -2.48 -4.71
CA ARG A 69 -5.26 -1.79 -5.45
C ARG A 69 -5.59 -0.32 -5.70
N ARG A 70 -6.77 0.00 -6.22
CA ARG A 70 -7.15 1.40 -6.47
C ARG A 70 -7.19 2.20 -5.17
N ALA A 71 -7.70 1.61 -4.09
CA ALA A 71 -7.70 2.23 -2.77
C ALA A 71 -6.26 2.50 -2.29
N SER A 72 -5.35 1.54 -2.44
CA SER A 72 -3.94 1.70 -2.03
C SER A 72 -3.22 2.81 -2.78
N LEU A 73 -3.51 3.00 -4.08
CA LEU A 73 -2.95 4.10 -4.87
C LEU A 73 -3.48 5.45 -4.41
N ARG A 74 -4.81 5.57 -4.26
CA ARG A 74 -5.44 6.80 -3.77
C ARG A 74 -4.92 7.19 -2.39
N TYR A 75 -4.80 6.23 -1.48
CA TYR A 75 -4.27 6.47 -0.14
C TYR A 75 -2.83 6.98 -0.16
N ALA A 76 -1.98 6.42 -1.04
CA ALA A 76 -0.62 6.92 -1.20
C ALA A 76 -0.57 8.35 -1.76
N GLU A 77 -1.41 8.67 -2.74
CA GLU A 77 -1.52 10.03 -3.28
C GLU A 77 -1.96 11.02 -2.19
N GLU A 78 -2.92 10.66 -1.35
CA GLU A 78 -3.38 11.50 -0.23
C GLU A 78 -2.29 11.76 0.81
N ILE A 79 -1.50 10.73 1.15
CA ILE A 79 -0.33 10.87 2.01
C ILE A 79 0.71 11.81 1.38
N ILE A 80 1.05 11.61 0.10
CA ILE A 80 2.04 12.43 -0.63
C ILE A 80 1.56 13.88 -0.80
N ASP A 81 0.27 14.09 -1.04
CA ASP A 81 -0.33 15.42 -1.10
C ASP A 81 -0.42 16.12 0.27
N GLY A 82 0.03 15.44 1.35
CA GLY A 82 0.12 16.01 2.69
C GLY A 82 -1.19 16.01 3.47
N LYS A 83 -2.19 15.21 3.06
CA LYS A 83 -3.44 15.05 3.82
C LYS A 83 -3.25 14.18 5.06
N GLN A 84 -2.16 13.41 5.11
CA GLN A 84 -1.67 12.71 6.29
C GLN A 84 -0.15 12.91 6.42
N PRO A 85 0.41 12.93 7.65
CA PRO A 85 1.85 13.03 7.84
C PRO A 85 2.53 11.78 7.26
N LEU A 86 3.37 12.02 6.25
CA LEU A 86 4.11 10.98 5.53
C LEU A 86 5.24 10.39 6.36
N PHE A 87 5.67 11.12 7.38
CA PHE A 87 6.80 10.83 8.24
C PHE A 87 6.41 11.31 9.64
N VAL A 88 6.13 10.38 10.55
CA VAL A 88 6.12 10.72 11.97
C VAL A 88 7.58 10.88 12.39
N ASP A 89 8.00 12.10 12.69
CA ASP A 89 9.26 12.36 13.36
C ASP A 89 9.16 11.81 14.79
N THR A 90 9.45 10.52 14.94
CA THR A 90 9.69 9.93 16.26
C THR A 90 11.06 10.43 16.72
N HIS A 91 11.06 11.51 17.50
CA HIS A 91 12.20 12.00 18.28
C HIS A 91 12.53 11.08 19.44
#